data_AF-A0A6G0N3B8-F1
#
_entry.id   AF-A0A6G0N3B8-F1
#
_cell.length_a   1.000
_cell.length_b   1.000
_cell.length_c   1.000
_cell.angle_alpha   90.00
_cell.angle_beta   90.00
_cell.angle_gamma   90.00
#
_symmetry.space_group_name_H-M   'P 1'
#
loop_
_entity.id
_entity.type
_entity.pdbx_description
1 polymer ?
#
loop_
_entity_poly.entity_id
_entity_poly.type
_entity_poly.pdbx_seq_one_letter_code
_entity_poly.pdbx_strand_id
1 'polypeptide(L)'
;MVKEICSSISWLGDLAVDGKAVVKFFKKRHQLNHELQEVLRRNGRRTLALPVETRWGTLEKCFSTLLAAEPFLHEIVSRRAFLAQGTKEQMAKKRVIHDIARSGSFVPNLERGQKLLEILTKFSRRFERNDTPTSDVYEMFLELPELIKGVGLTAAEKESFKRIVSDKFKFLYGDAHGVAYVLDPRFLGKEMDTETRVGVENLICNWHGSESADDSSAELLSYFAYVQRLRDSESRMLKLVLDRKVSPLTFWAGLTQFPLLRAVAVSTSSSACSSAACERSFSAQRFVHSKLRNRLRSDRVGKLVHIYFNSKNTSEEDEEEFFNDVDELLEPSDDEREPESDFLYY
;
A
#
# COMPACT_ATOMS: atom_id res chain seq x y z
N MET A 1 -2.82 -8.54 4.38
CA MET A 1 -2.86 -7.91 5.73
C MET A 1 -4.18 -7.18 5.94
N VAL A 2 -4.52 -6.14 5.16
CA VAL A 2 -5.78 -5.35 5.35
C VAL A 2 -7.05 -6.20 5.39
N LYS A 3 -7.18 -7.20 4.51
CA LYS A 3 -8.30 -8.16 4.52
C LYS A 3 -8.51 -8.82 5.89
N GLU A 4 -7.44 -9.37 6.45
CA GLU A 4 -7.48 -10.08 7.73
C GLU A 4 -7.75 -9.14 8.90
N ILE A 5 -7.27 -7.90 8.81
CA ILE A 5 -7.58 -6.84 9.78
C ILE A 5 -9.08 -6.53 9.75
N CYS A 6 -9.66 -6.33 8.57
CA CYS A 6 -11.10 -6.09 8.43
C CYS A 6 -11.94 -7.28 8.91
N SER A 7 -11.46 -8.51 8.72
CA SER A 7 -12.13 -9.72 9.23
C SER A 7 -11.99 -9.91 10.74
N SER A 8 -10.90 -9.43 11.35
CA SER A 8 -10.64 -9.62 12.79
C SER A 8 -11.17 -8.46 13.64
N ILE A 9 -11.30 -7.27 13.07
CA ILE A 9 -11.87 -6.08 13.71
C ILE A 9 -13.27 -5.88 13.14
N SER A 10 -14.28 -6.43 13.82
CA SER A 10 -15.66 -6.54 13.30
C SER A 10 -16.23 -5.20 12.84
N TRP A 11 -16.13 -4.15 13.66
CA TRP A 11 -16.67 -2.83 13.32
C TRP A 11 -16.03 -2.24 12.06
N LEU A 12 -14.78 -2.58 11.76
CA LEU A 12 -14.09 -2.11 10.55
C LEU A 12 -14.60 -2.87 9.32
N GLY A 13 -14.83 -4.17 9.46
CA GLY A 13 -15.49 -4.99 8.44
C GLY A 13 -16.91 -4.49 8.13
N ASP A 14 -17.71 -4.24 9.15
CA ASP A 14 -19.07 -3.70 9.03
C ASP A 14 -19.04 -2.31 8.37
N LEU A 15 -18.14 -1.44 8.81
CA LEU A 15 -17.94 -0.12 8.21
C LEU A 15 -17.55 -0.19 6.73
N ALA A 16 -16.72 -1.15 6.33
CA ALA A 16 -16.35 -1.34 4.93
C ALA A 16 -17.55 -1.75 4.07
N VAL A 17 -18.45 -2.59 4.61
CA VAL A 17 -19.70 -2.99 3.96
C VAL A 17 -20.65 -1.80 3.86
N ASP A 18 -20.87 -1.08 4.97
CA ASP A 18 -21.76 0.07 5.06
C ASP A 18 -21.31 1.22 4.15
N GLY A 19 -20.03 1.58 4.20
CA GLY A 19 -19.45 2.61 3.34
C GLY A 19 -19.61 2.26 1.86
N LYS A 20 -19.34 1.01 1.47
CA LYS A 20 -19.57 0.52 0.10
C LYS A 20 -21.05 0.60 -0.30
N ALA A 21 -21.96 0.28 0.62
CA ALA A 21 -23.40 0.36 0.38
C ALA A 21 -23.86 1.81 0.12
N VAL A 22 -23.40 2.76 0.93
CA VAL A 22 -23.68 4.20 0.76
C VAL A 22 -23.16 4.69 -0.59
N VAL A 23 -21.89 4.45 -0.92
CA VAL A 23 -21.32 4.88 -2.20
C VAL A 23 -22.06 4.27 -3.39
N LYS A 24 -22.32 2.96 -3.37
CA LYS A 24 -23.08 2.29 -4.46
C LYS A 24 -24.48 2.85 -4.60
N PHE A 25 -25.16 3.15 -3.49
CA PHE A 25 -26.51 3.68 -3.52
C PHE A 25 -26.58 5.03 -4.22
N PHE A 26 -25.66 5.96 -3.90
CA PHE A 26 -25.62 7.26 -4.54
C PHE A 26 -25.18 7.16 -6.00
N LYS A 27 -24.11 6.42 -6.31
CA LYS A 27 -23.62 6.27 -7.70
C LYS A 27 -24.68 5.69 -8.66
N LYS A 28 -25.48 4.71 -8.21
CA LYS A 28 -26.51 4.07 -9.05
C LYS A 28 -27.74 4.94 -9.33
N ARG A 29 -27.98 6.00 -8.56
CA ARG A 29 -29.19 6.84 -8.69
C ARG A 29 -28.82 8.18 -9.30
N HIS A 30 -28.99 8.30 -10.62
CA HIS A 30 -28.54 9.48 -11.39
C HIS A 30 -28.90 10.83 -10.75
N GLN A 31 -30.14 11.00 -10.29
CA GLN A 31 -30.58 12.27 -9.68
C GLN A 31 -29.86 12.57 -8.35
N LEU A 32 -29.77 11.59 -7.44
CA LEU A 32 -29.08 11.76 -6.16
C LEU A 32 -27.57 11.87 -6.33
N ASN A 33 -27.00 11.15 -7.29
CA ASN A 33 -25.59 11.28 -7.65
C ASN A 33 -25.32 12.70 -8.13
N HIS A 34 -26.08 13.19 -9.11
CA HIS A 34 -25.91 14.53 -9.67
C HIS A 34 -26.04 15.60 -8.60
N GLU A 35 -27.05 15.51 -7.75
CA GLU A 35 -27.21 16.43 -6.61
C GLU A 35 -25.98 16.42 -5.69
N LEU A 36 -25.54 15.24 -5.29
CA LEU A 36 -24.38 15.10 -4.41
C LEU A 36 -23.10 15.63 -5.10
N GLN A 37 -22.86 15.31 -6.37
CA GLN A 37 -21.71 15.81 -7.12
C GLN A 37 -21.68 17.34 -7.21
N GLU A 38 -22.83 17.97 -7.47
CA GLU A 38 -22.95 19.43 -7.51
C GLU A 38 -22.57 20.05 -6.18
N VAL A 39 -23.07 19.50 -5.07
CA VAL A 39 -22.77 19.99 -3.72
C VAL A 39 -21.30 19.77 -3.37
N LEU A 40 -20.74 18.59 -3.67
CA LEU A 40 -19.32 18.30 -3.43
C LEU A 40 -18.42 19.24 -4.24
N ARG A 41 -18.69 19.43 -5.53
CA ARG A 41 -17.92 20.32 -6.42
C ARG A 41 -17.95 21.76 -5.94
N ARG A 42 -19.11 22.28 -5.53
CA ARG A 42 -19.25 23.65 -4.98
C ARG A 42 -18.44 23.87 -3.72
N ASN A 43 -18.21 22.81 -2.94
CA ASN A 43 -17.44 22.84 -1.70
C ASN A 43 -15.99 22.35 -1.87
N GLY A 44 -15.50 22.23 -3.12
CA GLY A 44 -14.14 21.78 -3.41
C GLY A 44 -13.84 20.35 -2.92
N ARG A 45 -14.87 19.51 -2.76
CA ARG A 45 -14.74 18.11 -2.31
C ARG A 45 -14.67 17.16 -3.49
N ARG A 46 -13.94 16.07 -3.31
CA ARG A 46 -13.83 15.00 -4.30
C ARG A 46 -15.10 14.16 -4.33
N THR A 47 -15.39 13.59 -5.50
CA THR A 47 -16.43 12.58 -5.72
C THR A 47 -16.21 11.36 -4.82
N LEU A 48 -17.31 10.73 -4.37
CA LEU A 48 -17.27 9.46 -3.65
C LEU A 48 -16.48 8.39 -4.41
N ALA A 49 -15.48 7.82 -3.75
CA ALA A 49 -14.68 6.73 -4.28
C ALA A 49 -15.33 5.39 -3.94
N LEU A 50 -15.47 4.51 -4.95
CA LEU A 50 -15.97 3.16 -4.75
C LEU A 50 -14.80 2.24 -4.39
N PRO A 51 -14.87 1.48 -3.29
CA PRO A 51 -13.78 0.58 -2.93
C PRO A 51 -13.80 -0.67 -3.84
N VAL A 52 -12.61 -1.04 -4.31
CA VAL A 52 -12.33 -2.26 -5.07
C VAL A 52 -11.75 -3.30 -4.12
N GLU A 53 -12.32 -4.50 -4.11
CA GLU A 53 -11.96 -5.57 -3.14
C GLU A 53 -10.50 -6.01 -3.22
N THR A 54 -9.87 -5.87 -4.39
CA THR A 54 -8.47 -6.27 -4.62
C THR A 54 -7.48 -5.14 -4.35
N ARG A 55 -7.90 -3.88 -4.20
CA ARG A 55 -7.03 -2.71 -4.06
C ARG A 55 -7.34 -1.94 -2.78
N TRP A 56 -6.70 -2.30 -1.68
CA TRP A 56 -7.02 -1.77 -0.34
C TRP A 56 -6.85 -0.25 -0.18
N GLY A 57 -5.96 0.38 -0.96
CA GLY A 57 -5.87 1.85 -1.01
C GLY A 57 -7.17 2.54 -1.46
N THR A 58 -8.03 1.83 -2.21
CA THR A 58 -9.35 2.34 -2.59
C THR A 58 -10.35 2.35 -1.43
N LEU A 59 -10.16 1.50 -0.40
CA LEU A 59 -10.98 1.52 0.80
C LEU A 59 -10.65 2.73 1.69
N GLU A 60 -9.37 3.07 1.81
CA GLU A 60 -8.92 4.31 2.45
C GLU A 60 -9.53 5.53 1.75
N LYS A 61 -9.41 5.60 0.41
CA LYS A 61 -10.02 6.67 -0.41
C LYS A 61 -11.55 6.72 -0.27
N CYS A 62 -12.21 5.56 -0.18
CA CYS A 62 -13.65 5.47 0.10
C CYS A 62 -13.99 6.14 1.43
N PHE A 63 -13.31 5.77 2.53
CA PHE A 63 -13.57 6.36 3.84
C PHE A 63 -13.25 7.87 3.87
N SER A 64 -12.14 8.29 3.27
CA SER A 64 -11.76 9.70 3.16
C SER A 64 -12.81 10.53 2.42
N THR A 65 -13.29 10.03 1.26
CA THR A 65 -14.33 10.74 0.48
C THR A 65 -15.70 10.71 1.15
N LEU A 66 -16.07 9.62 1.84
CA LEU A 66 -17.29 9.55 2.64
C LEU A 66 -17.25 10.52 3.81
N LEU A 67 -16.15 10.59 4.55
CA LEU A 67 -15.99 11.50 5.67
C LEU A 67 -16.08 12.96 5.22
N ALA A 68 -15.43 13.31 4.10
CA ALA A 68 -15.52 14.64 3.51
C ALA A 68 -16.92 15.00 2.97
N ALA A 69 -17.69 13.98 2.55
CA ALA A 69 -19.04 14.13 2.04
C ALA A 69 -20.12 14.06 3.14
N GLU A 70 -19.76 13.67 4.36
CA GLU A 70 -20.73 13.30 5.39
C GLU A 70 -21.76 14.40 5.70
N PRO A 71 -21.40 15.69 5.87
CA PRO A 71 -22.40 16.71 6.19
C PRO A 71 -23.49 16.83 5.12
N PHE A 72 -23.11 16.68 3.86
CA PHE A 72 -24.01 16.74 2.71
C PHE A 72 -24.84 15.46 2.56
N LEU A 73 -24.21 14.30 2.80
CA LEU A 73 -24.92 13.02 2.84
C LEU A 73 -25.99 13.06 3.94
N HIS A 74 -25.62 13.51 5.14
CA HIS A 74 -26.51 13.66 6.28
C HIS A 74 -27.69 14.58 5.95
N GLU A 75 -27.45 15.72 5.32
CA GLU A 75 -28.51 16.63 4.88
C GLU A 75 -29.49 15.94 3.92
N ILE A 76 -28.98 15.30 2.86
CA ILE A 76 -29.81 14.66 1.83
C ILE A 76 -30.66 13.54 2.42
N VAL A 77 -30.07 12.64 3.21
CA VAL A 77 -30.80 11.50 3.79
C VAL A 77 -31.83 11.96 4.83
N SER A 78 -31.61 13.10 5.48
CA SER A 78 -32.51 13.64 6.51
C SER A 78 -33.77 14.30 5.97
N ARG A 79 -33.88 14.47 4.64
CA ARG A 79 -35.06 15.08 4.02
C ARG A 79 -36.26 14.15 4.12
N ARG A 80 -37.42 14.68 4.51
CA ARG A 80 -38.69 13.91 4.58
C ARG A 80 -39.03 13.22 3.26
N ALA A 81 -38.76 13.89 2.13
CA ALA A 81 -38.99 13.35 0.79
C ALA A 81 -38.08 12.15 0.46
N PHE A 82 -36.95 12.00 1.14
CA PHE A 82 -36.01 10.91 0.89
C PHE A 82 -36.70 9.56 1.06
N LEU A 83 -37.32 9.30 2.20
CA LEU A 83 -38.01 8.03 2.50
C LEU A 83 -39.39 7.90 1.85
N ALA A 84 -40.00 8.99 1.37
CA ALA A 84 -41.37 9.01 0.87
C ALA A 84 -41.53 8.66 -0.63
N GLN A 85 -40.42 8.52 -1.37
CA GLN A 85 -40.44 8.33 -2.82
C GLN A 85 -39.88 6.97 -3.25
N GLY A 86 -40.62 6.26 -4.10
CA GLY A 86 -40.18 5.05 -4.79
C GLY A 86 -41.00 3.80 -4.48
N THR A 87 -40.61 2.66 -5.08
CA THR A 87 -41.21 1.34 -4.78
C THR A 87 -40.88 0.88 -3.36
N LYS A 88 -41.57 -0.17 -2.88
CA LYS A 88 -41.33 -0.77 -1.56
C LYS A 88 -39.86 -1.18 -1.37
N GLU A 89 -39.25 -1.76 -2.40
CA GLU A 89 -37.84 -2.18 -2.41
C GLU A 89 -36.90 -0.97 -2.38
N GLN A 90 -37.22 0.09 -3.13
CA GLN A 90 -36.43 1.32 -3.15
C GLN A 90 -36.48 2.04 -1.80
N MET A 91 -37.63 2.06 -1.14
CA MET A 91 -37.81 2.62 0.20
C MET A 91 -37.07 1.80 1.26
N ALA A 92 -37.08 0.46 1.16
CA ALA A 92 -36.29 -0.39 2.05
C ALA A 92 -34.78 -0.11 1.93
N LYS A 93 -34.25 -0.01 0.70
CA LYS A 93 -32.84 0.36 0.45
C LYS A 93 -32.51 1.75 1.01
N LYS A 94 -33.40 2.74 0.81
CA LYS A 94 -33.23 4.09 1.36
C LYS A 94 -33.21 4.10 2.88
N ARG A 95 -34.05 3.29 3.53
CA ARG A 95 -34.09 3.17 4.99
C ARG A 95 -32.74 2.66 5.54
N VAL A 96 -32.17 1.63 4.92
CA VAL A 96 -30.84 1.14 5.29
C VAL A 96 -29.78 2.25 5.21
N ILE A 97 -29.74 3.00 4.09
CA ILE A 97 -28.77 4.10 3.94
C ILE A 97 -29.01 5.24 4.94
N HIS A 98 -30.28 5.57 5.20
CA HIS A 98 -30.66 6.56 6.20
C HIS A 98 -30.19 6.15 7.60
N ASP A 99 -30.37 4.88 7.96
CA ASP A 99 -30.00 4.37 9.29
C ASP A 99 -28.47 4.32 9.46
N ILE A 100 -27.73 3.93 8.41
CA ILE A 100 -26.25 4.00 8.39
C ILE A 100 -25.77 5.43 8.55
N ALA A 101 -26.21 6.34 7.68
CA ALA A 101 -25.71 7.72 7.62
C ALA A 101 -26.11 8.57 8.84
N ARG A 102 -27.14 8.16 9.59
CA ARG A 102 -27.56 8.80 10.84
C ARG A 102 -27.09 8.06 12.09
N SER A 103 -26.42 6.93 11.95
CA SER A 103 -25.88 6.20 13.10
C SER A 103 -24.84 7.06 13.83
N GLY A 104 -24.97 7.18 15.15
CA GLY A 104 -24.00 7.92 15.97
C GLY A 104 -22.59 7.31 15.95
N SER A 105 -22.43 6.06 15.49
CA SER A 105 -21.14 5.40 15.34
C SER A 105 -20.52 5.57 13.94
N PHE A 106 -21.27 6.04 12.93
CA PHE A 106 -20.79 6.06 11.55
C PHE A 106 -19.59 6.98 11.35
N VAL A 107 -19.70 8.25 11.72
CA VAL A 107 -18.61 9.24 11.61
C VAL A 107 -17.41 8.86 12.49
N PRO A 108 -17.56 8.54 13.79
CA PRO A 108 -16.42 8.13 14.61
C PRO A 108 -15.70 6.89 14.07
N ASN A 109 -16.44 5.92 13.51
CA ASN A 109 -15.83 4.75 12.91
C ASN A 109 -15.15 5.08 11.57
N LEU A 110 -15.69 5.98 10.75
CA LEU A 110 -15.02 6.49 9.55
C LEU A 110 -13.68 7.14 9.90
N GLU A 111 -13.62 8.01 10.92
CA GLU A 111 -12.37 8.65 11.34
C GLU A 111 -11.34 7.63 11.82
N ARG A 112 -11.74 6.69 12.70
CA ARG A 112 -10.86 5.62 13.20
C ARG A 112 -10.40 4.70 12.09
N GLY A 113 -11.32 4.29 11.21
CA GLY A 113 -11.06 3.40 10.08
C GLY A 113 -10.13 4.05 9.04
N GLN A 114 -10.38 5.31 8.69
CA GLN A 114 -9.52 6.07 7.79
C GLN A 114 -8.11 6.17 8.37
N LYS A 115 -7.95 6.57 9.63
CA LYS A 115 -6.64 6.68 10.28
C LYS A 115 -5.87 5.37 10.26
N LEU A 116 -6.54 4.24 10.52
CA LEU A 116 -5.93 2.92 10.46
C LEU A 116 -5.48 2.56 9.04
N LEU A 117 -6.37 2.73 8.06
CA LEU A 117 -6.08 2.41 6.66
C LEU A 117 -5.03 3.34 6.05
N GLU A 118 -4.97 4.60 6.48
CA GLU A 118 -3.94 5.56 6.05
C GLU A 118 -2.54 5.09 6.47
N ILE A 119 -2.37 4.61 7.71
CA ILE A 119 -1.10 4.02 8.18
C ILE A 119 -0.68 2.86 7.28
N LEU A 120 -1.61 1.94 6.98
CA LEU A 120 -1.33 0.76 6.15
C LEU A 120 -1.03 1.16 4.69
N THR A 121 -1.81 2.09 4.14
CA THR A 121 -1.66 2.56 2.76
C THR A 121 -0.35 3.32 2.57
N LYS A 122 0.12 4.06 3.59
CA LYS A 122 1.43 4.72 3.57
C LYS A 122 2.57 3.72 3.37
N PHE A 123 2.51 2.57 4.06
CA PHE A 123 3.50 1.52 3.86
C PHE A 123 3.35 0.85 2.49
N SER A 124 2.13 0.51 2.06
CA SER A 124 1.92 -0.03 0.70
C SER A 124 2.52 0.87 -0.37
N ARG A 125 2.22 2.17 -0.36
CA ARG A 125 2.79 3.15 -1.30
C ARG A 125 4.30 3.19 -1.23
N ARG A 126 4.89 3.16 -0.04
CA ARG A 126 6.35 3.12 0.12
C ARG A 126 6.97 1.93 -0.60
N PHE A 127 6.46 0.72 -0.40
CA PHE A 127 7.02 -0.48 -1.03
C PHE A 127 6.63 -0.66 -2.50
N GLU A 128 5.65 0.09 -2.99
CA GLU A 128 5.33 0.14 -4.42
C GLU A 128 6.36 0.95 -5.24
N ARG A 129 7.14 1.82 -4.59
CA ARG A 129 8.22 2.59 -5.23
C ARG A 129 9.41 1.69 -5.61
N ASN A 130 10.10 2.05 -6.70
CA ASN A 130 11.27 1.31 -7.20
C ASN A 130 12.52 1.42 -6.31
N ASP A 131 12.58 2.42 -5.43
CA ASP A 131 13.78 2.83 -4.69
C ASP A 131 13.80 2.36 -3.23
N THR A 132 12.74 1.72 -2.75
CA THR A 132 12.65 1.27 -1.35
C THR A 132 13.61 0.10 -1.09
N PRO A 133 14.58 0.25 -0.16
CA PRO A 133 15.55 -0.81 0.14
C PRO A 133 14.95 -1.99 0.93
N THR A 134 15.49 -3.20 0.74
CA THR A 134 15.03 -4.44 1.41
C THR A 134 15.06 -4.37 2.93
N SER A 135 16.02 -3.62 3.49
CA SER A 135 16.12 -3.33 4.92
C SER A 135 14.86 -2.68 5.50
N ASP A 136 14.13 -1.91 4.70
CA ASP A 136 12.94 -1.18 5.16
C ASP A 136 11.80 -2.13 5.55
N VAL A 137 11.78 -3.36 5.01
CA VAL A 137 10.75 -4.35 5.36
C VAL A 137 10.79 -4.65 6.85
N TYR A 138 11.97 -4.90 7.42
CA TYR A 138 12.10 -5.21 8.84
C TYR A 138 11.71 -3.99 9.71
N GLU A 139 12.17 -2.78 9.34
CA GLU A 139 11.78 -1.53 10.00
C GLU A 139 10.26 -1.36 10.04
N MET A 140 9.57 -1.58 8.91
CA MET A 140 8.11 -1.47 8.81
C MET A 140 7.40 -2.33 9.87
N PHE A 141 7.84 -3.57 10.05
CA PHE A 141 7.23 -4.50 11.00
C PHE A 141 7.48 -4.13 12.46
N LEU A 142 8.58 -3.43 12.76
CA LEU A 142 8.86 -2.86 14.07
C LEU A 142 8.04 -1.57 14.34
N GLU A 143 7.87 -0.72 13.33
CA GLU A 143 7.14 0.56 13.46
C GLU A 143 5.62 0.38 13.51
N LEU A 144 5.08 -0.57 12.76
CA LEU A 144 3.64 -0.71 12.55
C LEU A 144 2.85 -0.88 13.87
N PRO A 145 3.27 -1.69 14.85
CA PRO A 145 2.60 -1.79 16.16
C PRO A 145 2.60 -0.49 16.97
N GLU A 146 3.58 0.38 16.77
CA GLU A 146 3.69 1.66 17.46
C GLU A 146 2.74 2.70 16.85
N LEU A 147 2.65 2.75 15.52
CA LEU A 147 1.80 3.71 14.80
C LEU A 147 0.31 3.52 15.07
N ILE A 148 -0.14 2.30 15.31
CA ILE A 148 -1.55 2.02 15.61
C ILE A 148 -1.98 2.42 17.03
N LYS A 149 -1.03 2.73 17.94
CA LYS A 149 -1.38 3.11 19.33
C LYS A 149 -2.31 4.33 19.36
N GLY A 150 -2.18 5.22 18.38
CA GLY A 150 -2.99 6.42 18.23
C GLY A 150 -4.35 6.24 17.54
N VAL A 151 -4.73 5.03 17.11
CA VAL A 151 -5.99 4.78 16.39
C VAL A 151 -7.21 4.62 17.33
N GLY A 152 -6.98 4.38 18.63
CA GLY A 152 -8.06 4.13 19.59
C GLY A 152 -8.67 2.73 19.46
N LEU A 153 -7.83 1.73 19.20
CA LEU A 153 -8.22 0.32 19.25
C LEU A 153 -8.33 -0.17 20.70
N THR A 154 -9.29 -1.06 20.98
CA THR A 154 -9.41 -1.76 22.26
C THR A 154 -8.22 -2.70 22.49
N ALA A 155 -8.03 -3.19 23.72
CA ALA A 155 -6.96 -4.14 24.02
C ALA A 155 -7.06 -5.43 23.16
N ALA A 156 -8.27 -5.96 22.99
CA ALA A 156 -8.52 -7.15 22.18
C ALA A 156 -8.24 -6.92 20.68
N GLU A 157 -8.58 -5.74 20.16
CA GLU A 157 -8.30 -5.37 18.76
C GLU A 157 -6.81 -5.17 18.52
N LYS A 158 -6.10 -4.54 19.47
CA LYS A 158 -4.64 -4.37 19.42
C LYS A 158 -3.93 -5.73 19.40
N GLU A 159 -4.38 -6.67 20.24
CA GLU A 159 -3.82 -8.02 20.26
C GLU A 159 -4.08 -8.77 18.95
N SER A 160 -5.32 -8.68 18.44
CA SER A 160 -5.67 -9.26 17.13
C SER A 160 -4.80 -8.69 16.02
N PHE A 161 -4.58 -7.37 16.01
CA PHE A 161 -3.71 -6.71 15.04
C PHE A 161 -2.26 -7.18 15.15
N LYS A 162 -1.69 -7.20 16.36
CA LYS A 162 -0.32 -7.66 16.61
C LYS A 162 -0.09 -9.08 16.10
N ARG A 163 -1.05 -9.98 16.35
CA ARG A 163 -1.01 -11.34 15.85
C ARG A 163 -0.97 -11.38 14.31
N ILE A 164 -1.84 -10.65 13.64
CA ILE A 164 -1.85 -10.56 12.16
C ILE A 164 -0.50 -10.04 11.64
N VAL A 165 0.05 -8.99 12.25
CA VAL A 165 1.34 -8.43 11.86
C VAL A 165 2.46 -9.44 12.05
N SER A 166 2.50 -10.14 13.18
CA SER A 166 3.46 -11.23 13.45
C SER A 166 3.34 -12.36 12.42
N ASP A 167 2.13 -12.82 12.12
CA ASP A 167 1.92 -13.91 11.16
C ASP A 167 2.34 -13.49 9.74
N LYS A 168 2.07 -12.24 9.36
CA LYS A 168 2.55 -11.69 8.09
C LYS A 168 4.04 -11.48 8.04
N PHE A 169 4.64 -11.07 9.14
CA PHE A 169 6.08 -10.98 9.24
C PHE A 169 6.70 -12.36 9.03
N LYS A 170 6.25 -13.40 9.74
CA LYS A 170 6.74 -14.77 9.58
C LYS A 170 6.57 -15.32 8.16
N PHE A 171 5.47 -14.96 7.48
CA PHE A 171 5.23 -15.39 6.11
C PHE A 171 6.14 -14.70 5.09
N LEU A 172 6.43 -13.40 5.28
CA LEU A 172 7.21 -12.59 4.34
C LEU A 172 8.71 -12.60 4.65
N TYR A 173 9.08 -12.77 5.91
CA TYR A 173 10.46 -12.70 6.35
C TYR A 173 11.28 -13.80 5.70
N GLY A 174 12.51 -13.44 5.40
CA GLY A 174 13.51 -14.30 4.79
C GLY A 174 14.87 -13.66 5.02
N ASP A 175 15.92 -14.46 4.90
CA ASP A 175 17.28 -14.10 5.31
C ASP A 175 17.75 -12.76 4.74
N ALA A 176 17.41 -12.47 3.47
CA ALA A 176 17.75 -11.21 2.82
C ALA A 176 17.23 -9.97 3.58
N HIS A 177 16.05 -10.05 4.20
CA HIS A 177 15.50 -8.95 4.99
C HIS A 177 16.33 -8.67 6.24
N GLY A 178 16.70 -9.73 6.97
CA GLY A 178 17.55 -9.61 8.16
C GLY A 178 18.94 -9.11 7.82
N VAL A 179 19.58 -9.72 6.81
CA VAL A 179 20.92 -9.34 6.33
C VAL A 179 20.94 -7.88 5.88
N ALA A 180 19.99 -7.47 5.03
CA ALA A 180 19.91 -6.08 4.58
C ALA A 180 19.71 -5.11 5.76
N TYR A 181 18.88 -5.47 6.74
CA TYR A 181 18.62 -4.63 7.91
C TYR A 181 19.83 -4.51 8.85
N VAL A 182 20.63 -5.57 9.02
CA VAL A 182 21.88 -5.53 9.80
C VAL A 182 22.97 -4.74 9.08
N LEU A 183 23.09 -4.88 7.77
CA LEU A 183 24.09 -4.18 6.97
C LEU A 183 23.70 -2.73 6.63
N ASP A 184 22.46 -2.32 6.87
CA ASP A 184 22.04 -0.94 6.66
C ASP A 184 22.56 -0.02 7.78
N PRO A 185 23.35 1.03 7.48
CA PRO A 185 23.89 1.94 8.48
C PRO A 185 22.82 2.72 9.26
N ARG A 186 21.59 2.79 8.75
CA ARG A 186 20.43 3.39 9.43
C ARG A 186 20.00 2.55 10.63
N PHE A 187 20.11 1.23 10.51
CA PHE A 187 19.47 0.29 11.43
C PHE A 187 20.45 -0.56 12.22
N LEU A 188 21.49 -1.14 11.61
CA LEU A 188 22.48 -2.00 12.28
C LEU A 188 21.86 -3.09 13.17
N GLY A 189 20.73 -3.67 12.76
CA GLY A 189 20.01 -4.68 13.54
C GLY A 189 19.34 -4.14 14.82
N LYS A 190 19.05 -2.84 14.90
CA LYS A 190 18.38 -2.23 16.06
C LYS A 190 17.00 -2.87 16.32
N GLU A 191 16.71 -3.12 17.59
CA GLU A 191 15.49 -3.80 18.09
C GLU A 191 15.27 -5.23 17.56
N MET A 192 16.26 -5.83 16.88
CA MET A 192 16.24 -7.24 16.54
C MET A 192 16.49 -8.07 17.81
N ASP A 193 15.70 -9.12 18.01
CA ASP A 193 15.93 -10.03 19.14
C ASP A 193 17.25 -10.79 18.98
N THR A 194 17.82 -11.22 20.10
CA THR A 194 19.15 -11.84 20.14
C THR A 194 19.25 -13.09 19.27
N GLU A 195 18.21 -13.93 19.25
CA GLU A 195 18.23 -15.19 18.49
C GLU A 195 18.24 -14.90 16.98
N THR A 196 17.33 -14.06 16.50
CA THR A 196 17.29 -13.63 15.11
C THR A 196 18.59 -12.93 14.71
N ARG A 197 19.12 -12.06 15.57
CA ARG A 197 20.36 -11.32 15.29
C ARG A 197 21.55 -12.26 15.12
N VAL A 198 21.74 -13.20 16.04
CA VAL A 198 22.81 -14.19 15.94
C VAL A 198 22.66 -15.03 14.67
N GLY A 199 21.43 -15.42 14.32
CA GLY A 199 21.15 -16.13 13.07
C GLY A 199 21.57 -15.34 11.83
N VAL A 200 21.21 -14.06 11.76
CA VAL A 200 21.56 -13.17 10.64
C VAL A 200 23.06 -12.93 10.57
N GLU A 201 23.72 -12.64 11.68
CA GLU A 201 25.17 -12.43 11.72
C GLU A 201 25.91 -13.70 11.28
N ASN A 202 25.48 -14.89 11.71
CA ASN A 202 26.01 -16.16 11.23
C ASN A 202 25.83 -16.34 9.71
N LEU A 203 24.68 -15.96 9.15
CA LEU A 203 24.45 -16.03 7.71
C LEU A 203 25.39 -15.10 6.94
N ILE A 204 25.62 -13.88 7.45
CA ILE A 204 26.56 -12.92 6.87
C ILE A 204 27.98 -13.52 6.89
N CYS A 205 28.41 -14.03 8.04
CA CYS A 205 29.76 -14.56 8.19
C CYS A 205 30.01 -15.78 7.31
N ASN A 206 29.02 -16.66 7.15
CA ASN A 206 29.16 -17.88 6.35
C ASN A 206 28.85 -17.68 4.86
N TRP A 207 28.51 -16.47 4.41
CA TRP A 207 28.07 -16.20 3.04
C TRP A 207 29.09 -16.65 1.97
N HIS A 208 30.38 -16.49 2.26
CA HIS A 208 31.49 -16.85 1.37
C HIS A 208 32.07 -18.24 1.66
N GLY A 209 31.38 -19.04 2.47
CA GLY A 209 31.86 -20.34 2.96
C GLY A 209 32.59 -20.25 4.29
N SER A 210 32.68 -21.39 4.98
CA SER A 210 33.23 -21.48 6.34
C SER A 210 34.69 -21.06 6.45
N GLU A 211 35.46 -21.16 5.36
CA GLU A 211 36.87 -20.76 5.31
C GLU A 211 37.06 -19.24 5.43
N SER A 212 36.07 -18.45 5.02
CA SER A 212 36.08 -16.97 5.08
C SER A 212 35.25 -16.43 6.24
N ALA A 213 34.79 -17.29 7.16
CA ALA A 213 33.86 -16.90 8.23
C ALA A 213 34.52 -15.97 9.26
N ASP A 214 35.76 -16.24 9.64
CA ASP A 214 36.50 -15.40 10.59
C ASP A 214 36.80 -14.03 10.00
N ASP A 215 37.22 -13.97 8.73
CA ASP A 215 37.48 -12.71 8.01
C ASP A 215 36.19 -11.88 7.84
N SER A 216 35.09 -12.54 7.46
CA SER A 216 33.77 -11.88 7.36
C SER A 216 33.29 -11.37 8.72
N SER A 217 33.53 -12.13 9.79
CA SER A 217 33.22 -11.70 11.17
C SER A 217 34.05 -10.49 11.59
N ALA A 218 35.34 -10.49 11.27
CA ALA A 218 36.23 -9.36 11.55
C ALA A 218 35.83 -8.10 10.77
N GLU A 219 35.44 -8.23 9.51
CA GLU A 219 34.90 -7.13 8.70
C GLU A 219 33.57 -6.62 9.28
N LEU A 220 32.67 -7.49 9.74
CA LEU A 220 31.38 -7.10 10.33
C LEU A 220 31.55 -6.27 11.60
N LEU A 221 32.43 -6.70 12.51
CA LEU A 221 32.76 -5.93 13.70
C LEU A 221 33.41 -4.59 13.33
N SER A 222 34.33 -4.59 12.36
CA SER A 222 35.00 -3.38 11.87
C SER A 222 34.03 -2.41 11.22
N TYR A 223 33.03 -2.92 10.51
CA TYR A 223 31.95 -2.14 9.90
C TYR A 223 31.09 -1.46 10.97
N PHE A 224 30.66 -2.18 12.01
CA PHE A 224 29.90 -1.58 13.11
C PHE A 224 30.69 -0.45 13.80
N ALA A 225 31.98 -0.68 14.09
CA ALA A 225 32.85 0.35 14.64
C ALA A 225 33.05 1.54 13.68
N TYR A 226 33.11 1.28 12.37
CA TYR A 226 33.17 2.33 11.36
C TYR A 226 31.91 3.20 11.34
N VAL A 227 30.71 2.59 11.31
CA VAL A 227 29.45 3.35 11.33
C VAL A 227 29.31 4.14 12.63
N GLN A 228 29.73 3.58 13.77
CA GLN A 228 29.73 4.32 15.03
C GLN A 228 30.64 5.55 14.97
N ARG A 229 31.87 5.43 14.45
CA ARG A 229 32.76 6.59 14.26
C ARG A 229 32.17 7.65 13.33
N LEU A 230 31.44 7.23 12.29
CA LEU A 230 30.73 8.17 11.42
C LEU A 230 29.60 8.91 12.16
N ARG A 231 28.93 8.25 13.12
CA ARG A 231 27.92 8.89 14.00
C ARG A 231 28.59 9.90 14.92
N ASP A 232 29.66 9.49 15.61
CA ASP A 232 30.36 10.32 16.60
C ASP A 232 31.02 11.57 15.97
N SER A 233 31.44 11.46 14.71
CA SER A 233 32.03 12.57 13.94
C SER A 233 31.02 13.41 13.17
N GLU A 234 29.71 13.16 13.34
CA GLU A 234 28.63 13.81 12.59
C GLU A 234 28.85 13.81 11.06
N SER A 235 29.31 12.67 10.54
CA SER A 235 29.70 12.54 9.14
C SER A 235 28.55 12.93 8.19
N ARG A 236 28.85 13.86 7.27
CA ARG A 236 27.93 14.28 6.20
C ARG A 236 27.47 13.10 5.35
N MET A 237 28.35 12.14 5.08
CA MET A 237 28.00 10.95 4.30
C MET A 237 26.93 10.12 5.03
N LEU A 238 27.12 9.84 6.32
CA LEU A 238 26.14 9.09 7.08
C LEU A 238 24.81 9.85 7.19
N LYS A 239 24.86 11.17 7.42
CA LYS A 239 23.66 12.02 7.47
C LYS A 239 22.81 11.91 6.20
N LEU A 240 23.43 11.88 5.02
CA LEU A 240 22.72 11.70 3.75
C LEU A 240 21.97 10.36 3.67
N VAL A 241 22.55 9.28 4.22
CA VAL A 241 21.91 7.96 4.26
C VAL A 241 20.78 7.93 5.29
N LEU A 242 20.99 8.50 6.48
CA LEU A 242 19.97 8.61 7.53
C LEU A 242 18.76 9.43 7.04
N ASP A 243 19.02 10.53 6.32
CA ASP A 243 18.00 11.37 5.70
C ASP A 243 17.36 10.74 4.45
N ARG A 244 17.73 9.49 4.09
CA ARG A 244 17.25 8.75 2.91
C ARG A 244 17.50 9.47 1.58
N LYS A 245 18.49 10.36 1.53
CA LYS A 245 18.94 11.05 0.29
C LYS A 245 19.92 10.20 -0.52
N VAL A 246 20.56 9.23 0.13
CA VAL A 246 21.46 8.24 -0.48
C VAL A 246 20.99 6.86 -0.06
N SER A 247 20.85 5.94 -1.01
CA SER A 247 20.41 4.57 -0.72
C SER A 247 21.51 3.76 0.00
N PRO A 248 21.15 2.75 0.81
CA PRO A 248 22.12 1.81 1.39
C PRO A 248 23.01 1.16 0.32
N LEU A 249 22.44 0.83 -0.85
CA LEU A 249 23.19 0.30 -1.99
C LEU A 249 24.30 1.26 -2.43
N THR A 250 23.99 2.56 -2.57
CA THR A 250 24.98 3.58 -2.99
C THR A 250 26.06 3.77 -1.93
N PHE A 251 25.67 3.75 -0.65
CA PHE A 251 26.62 3.80 0.46
C PHE A 251 27.60 2.63 0.41
N TRP A 252 27.11 1.39 0.25
CA TRP A 252 27.94 0.21 0.13
C TRP A 252 28.78 0.17 -1.16
N ALA A 253 28.25 0.69 -2.26
CA ALA A 253 29.00 0.78 -3.52
C ALA A 253 30.29 1.61 -3.36
N GLY A 254 30.28 2.62 -2.50
CA GLY A 254 31.44 3.49 -2.22
C GLY A 254 32.44 2.96 -1.18
N LEU A 255 32.11 1.91 -0.42
CA LEU A 255 33.01 1.35 0.59
C LEU A 255 33.86 0.23 -0.02
N THR A 256 35.18 0.41 -0.05
CA THR A 256 36.12 -0.61 -0.56
C THR A 256 36.85 -1.36 0.54
N GLN A 257 36.82 -0.86 1.77
CA GLN A 257 37.57 -1.42 2.91
C GLN A 257 36.97 -2.70 3.52
N PHE A 258 35.77 -3.11 3.10
CA PHE A 258 35.05 -4.29 3.58
C PHE A 258 34.63 -5.16 2.39
N PRO A 259 35.57 -5.76 1.64
CA PRO A 259 35.25 -6.46 0.39
C PRO A 259 34.28 -7.62 0.57
N LEU A 260 34.40 -8.42 1.63
CA LEU A 260 33.51 -9.56 1.87
C LEU A 260 32.10 -9.07 2.22
N LEU A 261 31.98 -8.11 3.13
CA LEU A 261 30.67 -7.55 3.51
C LEU A 261 30.01 -6.78 2.37
N ARG A 262 30.78 -6.02 1.60
CA ARG A 262 30.27 -5.24 0.47
C ARG A 262 29.58 -6.15 -0.54
N ALA A 263 30.16 -7.32 -0.82
CA ALA A 263 29.53 -8.28 -1.73
C ALA A 263 28.16 -8.74 -1.23
N VAL A 264 28.04 -9.02 0.07
CA VAL A 264 26.76 -9.40 0.71
C VAL A 264 25.76 -8.24 0.67
N ALA A 265 26.20 -7.04 1.08
CA ALA A 265 25.37 -5.86 1.18
C ALA A 265 24.84 -5.39 -0.18
N VAL A 266 25.69 -5.37 -1.21
CA VAL A 266 25.29 -5.01 -2.58
C VAL A 266 24.31 -6.05 -3.13
N SER A 267 24.57 -7.33 -2.92
CA SER A 267 23.68 -8.42 -3.37
C SER A 267 22.27 -8.28 -2.76
N THR A 268 22.19 -8.15 -1.44
CA THR A 268 20.92 -8.04 -0.73
C THR A 268 20.21 -6.71 -0.99
N SER A 269 20.93 -5.61 -1.11
CA SER A 269 20.35 -4.27 -1.38
C SER A 269 19.90 -4.07 -2.83
N SER A 270 20.32 -4.94 -3.76
CA SER A 270 19.91 -4.88 -5.18
C SER A 270 18.57 -5.58 -5.45
N SER A 271 18.00 -6.24 -4.44
CA SER A 271 16.74 -6.98 -4.57
C SER A 271 15.53 -6.05 -4.46
N ALA A 272 14.58 -6.18 -5.38
CA ALA A 272 13.33 -5.44 -5.31
C ALA A 272 12.45 -5.94 -4.14
N CYS A 273 11.88 -5.01 -3.37
CA CYS A 273 11.06 -5.36 -2.20
C CYS A 273 9.62 -5.75 -2.53
N SER A 274 9.18 -5.51 -3.76
CA SER A 274 7.79 -5.67 -4.16
C SER A 274 7.68 -6.11 -5.61
N SER A 275 6.64 -6.88 -5.91
CA SER A 275 6.21 -7.18 -7.27
C SER A 275 5.61 -5.98 -8.00
N ALA A 276 5.45 -4.82 -7.34
CA ALA A 276 4.85 -3.62 -7.93
C ALA A 276 5.53 -3.18 -9.24
N ALA A 277 6.86 -3.30 -9.34
CA ALA A 277 7.57 -3.03 -10.59
C ALA A 277 7.17 -4.00 -11.73
N CYS A 278 6.98 -5.28 -11.40
CA CYS A 278 6.44 -6.27 -12.32
C CYS A 278 4.97 -5.98 -12.66
N GLU A 279 4.15 -5.57 -11.69
CA GLU A 279 2.74 -5.20 -11.91
C GLU A 279 2.62 -3.99 -12.84
N ARG A 280 3.45 -2.95 -12.68
CA ARG A 280 3.54 -1.84 -13.63
C ARG A 280 3.90 -2.31 -15.04
N SER A 281 4.84 -3.26 -15.15
CA SER A 281 5.21 -3.86 -16.43
C SER A 281 4.05 -4.63 -17.06
N PHE A 282 3.25 -5.34 -16.26
CA PHE A 282 2.04 -6.03 -16.73
C PHE A 282 0.91 -5.05 -17.10
N SER A 283 0.74 -3.94 -16.39
CA SER A 283 -0.21 -2.88 -16.75
C SER A 283 0.17 -2.25 -18.10
N ALA A 284 1.46 -1.96 -18.31
CA ALA A 284 1.97 -1.50 -19.61
C ALA A 284 1.74 -2.54 -20.71
N GLN A 285 1.95 -3.82 -20.41
CA GLN A 285 1.64 -4.91 -21.35
C GLN A 285 0.16 -4.94 -21.72
N ARG A 286 -0.75 -4.75 -20.75
CA ARG A 286 -2.20 -4.69 -20.99
C ARG A 286 -2.60 -3.51 -21.87
N PHE A 287 -1.89 -2.38 -21.77
CA PHE A 287 -2.07 -1.21 -22.64
C PHE A 287 -1.58 -1.49 -24.08
N VAL A 288 -0.39 -2.09 -24.22
CA VAL A 288 0.19 -2.46 -25.53
C VAL A 288 -0.60 -3.58 -26.21
N HIS A 289 -1.17 -4.49 -25.42
CA HIS A 289 -1.87 -5.68 -25.88
C HIS A 289 -3.15 -5.92 -25.05
N SER A 290 -4.24 -5.30 -25.51
CA SER A 290 -5.58 -5.47 -24.94
C SER A 290 -6.44 -6.41 -25.79
N LYS A 291 -7.62 -6.82 -25.28
CA LYS A 291 -8.59 -7.60 -26.08
C LYS A 291 -9.01 -6.89 -27.38
N LEU A 292 -9.02 -5.55 -27.38
CA LEU A 292 -9.29 -4.73 -28.57
C LEU A 292 -8.08 -4.56 -29.50
N ARG A 293 -6.85 -4.68 -28.97
CA ARG A 293 -5.58 -4.41 -29.68
C ARG A 293 -4.67 -5.65 -29.65
N ASN A 294 -5.14 -6.74 -30.23
CA ASN A 294 -4.59 -8.10 -30.13
C ASN A 294 -3.76 -8.56 -31.35
N ARG A 295 -3.38 -7.63 -32.25
CA ARG A 295 -2.68 -7.98 -33.51
C ARG A 295 -1.17 -8.19 -33.36
N LEU A 296 -0.62 -8.04 -32.15
CA LEU A 296 0.81 -8.21 -31.90
C LEU A 296 1.10 -9.63 -31.42
N ARG A 297 2.13 -10.24 -32.00
CA ARG A 297 2.67 -11.52 -31.51
C ARG A 297 3.40 -11.30 -30.18
N SER A 298 3.42 -12.32 -29.33
CA SER A 298 3.99 -12.28 -27.97
C SER A 298 5.43 -11.74 -27.93
N ASP A 299 6.26 -12.13 -28.90
CA ASP A 299 7.65 -11.67 -29.04
C ASP A 299 7.76 -10.15 -29.26
N ARG A 300 6.85 -9.57 -30.06
CA ARG A 300 6.79 -8.12 -30.31
C ARG A 300 6.25 -7.37 -29.10
N VAL A 301 5.29 -7.96 -28.38
CA VAL A 301 4.77 -7.39 -27.13
C VAL A 301 5.88 -7.28 -26.09
N GLY A 302 6.66 -8.34 -25.89
CA GLY A 302 7.80 -8.33 -24.96
C GLY A 302 8.83 -7.26 -25.30
N LYS A 303 9.19 -7.10 -26.59
CA LYS A 303 10.10 -6.04 -27.04
C LYS A 303 9.55 -4.64 -26.82
N LEU A 304 8.25 -4.42 -27.08
CA LEU A 304 7.61 -3.13 -26.86
C LEU A 304 7.52 -2.78 -25.37
N VAL A 305 7.18 -3.75 -24.52
CA VAL A 305 7.18 -3.55 -23.06
C VAL A 305 8.60 -3.23 -22.56
N HIS A 306 9.62 -3.92 -23.07
CA HIS A 306 11.02 -3.63 -22.74
C HIS A 306 11.45 -2.23 -23.16
N ILE A 307 11.15 -1.82 -24.40
CA ILE A 307 11.44 -0.46 -24.89
C ILE A 307 10.68 0.57 -24.06
N TYR A 308 9.39 0.35 -23.80
CA TYR A 308 8.56 1.23 -22.99
C TYR A 308 9.14 1.41 -21.59
N PHE A 309 9.41 0.31 -20.88
CA PHE A 309 9.94 0.34 -19.52
C PHE A 309 11.32 1.04 -19.45
N ASN A 310 12.23 0.72 -20.38
CA ASN A 310 13.56 1.32 -20.38
C ASN A 310 13.57 2.78 -20.84
N SER A 311 12.68 3.16 -21.79
CA SER A 311 12.50 4.56 -22.18
C SER A 311 12.04 5.40 -20.99
N LYS A 312 11.18 4.85 -20.12
CA LYS A 312 10.74 5.53 -18.90
C LYS A 312 11.82 5.63 -17.83
N ASN A 313 12.65 4.60 -17.64
CA ASN A 313 13.82 4.70 -16.76
C ASN A 313 14.88 5.72 -17.23
N THR A 314 14.77 6.22 -18.47
CA THR A 314 15.68 7.23 -19.04
C THR A 314 15.04 8.62 -19.18
N SER A 315 13.72 8.75 -18.95
CA SER A 315 12.98 10.02 -19.00
C SER A 315 12.32 10.31 -17.64
N GLU A 316 12.69 11.40 -16.98
CA GLU A 316 12.21 11.82 -15.64
C GLU A 316 10.74 12.31 -15.62
N GLU A 317 9.79 11.58 -16.22
CA GLU A 317 8.35 11.90 -16.13
C GLU A 317 7.69 11.14 -14.98
N ASP A 318 6.88 11.85 -14.17
CA ASP A 318 6.22 11.32 -12.96
C ASP A 318 5.32 10.11 -13.26
N GLU A 319 5.78 8.91 -12.89
CA GLU A 319 5.12 7.64 -13.18
C GLU A 319 3.71 7.53 -12.56
N GLU A 320 3.51 8.06 -11.35
CA GLU A 320 2.27 7.90 -10.58
C GLU A 320 1.03 8.57 -11.20
N GLU A 321 1.19 9.76 -11.80
CA GLU A 321 0.06 10.52 -12.35
C GLU A 321 -0.50 9.82 -13.60
N PHE A 322 0.38 9.36 -14.49
CA PHE A 322 -0.01 8.65 -15.70
C PHE A 322 -0.63 7.26 -15.44
N PHE A 323 -0.17 6.51 -14.43
CA PHE A 323 -0.76 5.20 -14.14
C PHE A 323 -2.12 5.30 -13.47
N ASN A 324 -2.37 6.35 -12.68
CA ASN A 324 -3.71 6.64 -12.20
C ASN A 324 -4.66 6.91 -13.39
N ASP A 325 -4.21 7.68 -14.38
CA ASP A 325 -4.98 7.93 -15.60
C ASP A 325 -5.20 6.66 -16.43
N VAL A 326 -4.18 5.81 -16.58
CA VAL A 326 -4.30 4.53 -17.33
C VAL A 326 -5.19 3.54 -16.60
N ASP A 327 -5.10 3.43 -15.28
CA ASP A 327 -6.00 2.56 -14.50
C ASP A 327 -7.45 3.07 -14.56
N GLU A 328 -7.67 4.40 -14.52
CA GLU A 328 -9.00 5.01 -14.71
C GLU A 328 -9.54 4.75 -16.12
N LEU A 329 -8.69 4.77 -17.15
CA LEU A 329 -9.04 4.41 -18.54
C LEU A 329 -9.26 2.90 -18.76
N LEU A 330 -8.74 2.05 -17.88
CA LEU A 330 -8.90 0.59 -17.93
C LEU A 330 -10.01 0.08 -17.00
N GLU A 331 -10.68 0.95 -16.25
CA GLU A 331 -11.94 0.60 -15.60
C GLU A 331 -12.97 0.22 -16.68
N PRO A 332 -13.67 -0.92 -16.54
CA PRO A 332 -14.73 -1.26 -17.46
C PRO A 332 -15.79 -0.16 -17.42
N SER A 333 -16.05 0.47 -18.56
CA SER A 333 -17.21 1.36 -18.72
C SER A 333 -18.48 0.59 -18.37
N ASP A 334 -19.42 1.24 -17.67
CA ASP A 334 -20.78 0.75 -17.33
C ASP A 334 -21.64 0.32 -18.56
N ASP A 335 -21.06 0.33 -19.75
CA ASP A 335 -21.60 -0.18 -21.02
C ASP A 335 -21.42 -1.69 -21.20
N GLU A 336 -20.74 -2.41 -20.27
CA GLU A 336 -20.87 -3.87 -20.15
C GLU A 336 -22.13 -4.30 -19.37
N ARG A 337 -23.20 -3.50 -19.44
CA ARG A 337 -24.55 -3.98 -19.10
C ARG A 337 -25.02 -4.88 -20.22
N GLU A 338 -25.21 -6.17 -19.93
CA GLU A 338 -26.08 -7.01 -20.76
C GLU A 338 -27.37 -6.23 -21.03
N PRO A 339 -27.78 -6.06 -22.30
CA PRO A 339 -29.10 -5.49 -22.56
C PRO A 339 -30.12 -6.46 -21.98
N GLU A 340 -30.88 -6.02 -20.98
CA GLU A 340 -32.15 -6.65 -20.63
C GLU A 340 -32.94 -6.76 -21.93
N SER A 341 -33.05 -7.98 -22.45
CA SER A 341 -33.79 -8.25 -23.67
C SER A 341 -35.28 -8.19 -23.36
N ASP A 342 -35.82 -6.98 -23.30
CA ASP A 342 -37.24 -6.74 -23.54
C ASP A 342 -37.50 -6.90 -25.04
N PHE A 343 -37.51 -8.14 -25.51
CA PHE A 343 -38.17 -8.50 -26.76
C PHE A 343 -39.36 -9.40 -26.44
N LEU A 344 -40.50 -8.75 -26.25
CA LEU A 344 -41.81 -9.32 -26.48
C LEU A 344 -41.86 -9.86 -27.90
N TYR A 345 -41.99 -11.17 -28.04
CA TYR A 345 -42.60 -11.78 -29.21
C TYR A 345 -43.83 -12.57 -28.74
N TYR A 346 -44.94 -12.30 -29.43
CA TYR A 346 -46.25 -12.93 -29.29
C TYR A 346 -46.20 -14.45 -29.32
#